data_AF-A0A7C5JRP2-F1
#
_entry.id   AF-A0A7C5JRP2-F1
#
_cell.length_a   1.000
_cell.length_b   1.000
_cell.length_c   1.000
_cell.angle_alpha   90.00
_cell.angle_beta   90.00
_cell.angle_gamma   90.00
#
_symmetry.space_group_name_H-M   'P 1'
#
loop_
_entity.id
_entity.type
_entity.pdbx_description
1 polymer ?
#
loop_
_entity_poly.entity_id
_entity_poly.type
_entity_poly.pdbx_seq_one_letter_code
_entity_poly.pdbx_strand_id
1 'polypeptide(L)'
;MRNRIVTVLAFAMIATILAGCKKPKMLVVDRTDGGELEVVSQFAAKHEDYKHWLSVLENYYKQSDNLDMLIWARREVNNLADTDATFKWSWQPEVTPPPAESLVDRDEGVLVEYAISSRHDYLAASADLEQFYDAKMIATNSLPVTGSEESLISDEAKAAVNSLNLVKKMRKNFCHIKTYLYNFNAEVPGEHLRPTDVDPEATRLFKTSMELHEKGKSMLRTYSARKACQEQALLGLQKLVREHPKAMEIPLSAYYIAEIYKEYFDENLRAVHWYERAWQWNPEIDQPARFQAATVYDYRLKDFPKAIELYDASRLYDPYRVGNDNWARDRVEDLTNPEKQ
;
A
#
# COMPACT_ATOMS: atom_id res chain seq x y z
N MET A 1 4.52 56.33 -0.80
CA MET A 1 3.16 55.76 -1.02
C MET A 1 3.01 55.21 -2.43
N ARG A 2 3.53 53.99 -2.69
CA ARG A 2 3.19 53.13 -3.84
C ARG A 2 4.15 51.93 -3.80
N ASN A 3 3.65 50.75 -3.39
CA ASN A 3 4.18 49.39 -3.64
C ASN A 3 3.66 48.37 -2.59
N ARG A 4 2.33 48.16 -2.50
CA ARG A 4 1.73 47.11 -1.66
C ARG A 4 0.43 46.50 -2.24
N ILE A 5 0.35 46.22 -3.56
CA ILE A 5 -0.90 45.70 -4.17
C ILE A 5 -0.73 44.39 -5.00
N VAL A 6 0.46 43.77 -5.07
CA VAL A 6 0.64 42.60 -5.99
C VAL A 6 0.57 41.22 -5.29
N THR A 7 0.54 41.11 -3.96
CA THR A 7 0.73 39.81 -3.28
C THR A 7 -0.54 39.07 -2.84
N VAL A 8 -1.75 39.51 -3.22
CA VAL A 8 -3.02 38.85 -2.79
C VAL A 8 -3.67 38.00 -3.90
N LEU A 9 -3.25 38.12 -5.15
CA LEU A 9 -3.87 37.41 -6.28
C LEU A 9 -3.21 36.08 -6.69
N ALA A 10 -2.06 35.71 -6.10
CA ALA A 10 -1.40 34.44 -6.41
C ALA A 10 -1.83 33.26 -5.51
N PHE A 11 -2.43 33.52 -4.34
CA PHE A 11 -2.92 32.46 -3.44
C PHE A 11 -4.34 31.98 -3.75
N ALA A 12 -5.12 32.74 -4.53
CA ALA A 12 -6.46 32.31 -4.95
C ALA A 12 -6.47 31.41 -6.21
N MET A 13 -5.31 31.19 -6.85
CA MET A 13 -5.22 30.37 -8.08
C MET A 13 -4.59 28.98 -7.86
N ILE A 14 -4.14 28.65 -6.65
CA ILE A 14 -3.59 27.32 -6.30
C ILE A 14 -4.65 26.39 -5.66
N ALA A 15 -5.73 26.94 -5.10
CA ALA A 15 -6.87 26.13 -4.61
C ALA A 15 -7.83 25.69 -5.73
N THR A 16 -7.56 26.09 -6.98
CA THR A 16 -8.38 25.79 -8.16
C THR A 16 -7.65 24.87 -9.14
N ILE A 17 -6.66 24.08 -8.68
CA ILE A 17 -6.40 22.79 -9.32
C ILE A 17 -7.47 21.85 -8.80
N LEU A 18 -8.63 22.03 -9.42
CA LEU A 18 -9.77 21.14 -9.39
C LEU A 18 -9.25 19.72 -9.55
N ALA A 19 -9.21 18.97 -8.44
CA ALA A 19 -9.42 17.54 -8.49
C ALA A 19 -10.77 17.39 -9.19
N GLY A 20 -10.73 17.23 -10.52
CA GLY A 20 -11.91 17.02 -11.32
C GLY A 20 -12.58 15.80 -10.75
N CYS A 21 -13.61 16.02 -9.94
CA CYS A 21 -14.30 15.01 -9.17
C CYS A 21 -14.95 14.11 -10.20
N LYS A 22 -14.23 13.05 -10.60
CA LYS A 22 -14.68 12.11 -11.62
C LYS A 22 -15.95 11.51 -11.04
N LYS A 23 -17.08 11.80 -11.67
CA LYS A 23 -18.36 11.23 -11.26
C LYS A 23 -18.20 9.71 -11.14
N PRO A 24 -18.67 9.09 -10.06
CA PRO A 24 -18.55 7.65 -9.87
C PRO A 24 -19.18 6.94 -11.07
N LYS A 25 -18.51 5.89 -11.56
CA LYS A 25 -19.06 5.07 -12.64
C LYS A 25 -20.23 4.26 -12.09
N MET A 26 -21.37 4.29 -12.76
CA MET A 26 -22.50 3.45 -12.36
C MET A 26 -22.26 2.01 -12.83
N LEU A 27 -22.33 1.06 -11.91
CA LEU A 27 -22.31 -0.37 -12.19
C LEU A 27 -23.76 -0.84 -12.27
N VAL A 28 -24.20 -1.15 -13.49
CA VAL A 28 -25.57 -1.60 -13.77
C VAL A 28 -25.67 -3.07 -13.36
N VAL A 29 -26.62 -3.39 -12.48
CA VAL A 29 -26.88 -4.74 -11.97
C VAL A 29 -28.18 -5.22 -12.59
N ASP A 30 -28.14 -6.35 -13.30
CA ASP A 30 -29.36 -6.96 -13.81
C ASP A 30 -30.12 -7.64 -12.68
N ARG A 31 -31.27 -7.07 -12.31
CA ARG A 31 -32.11 -7.58 -11.23
C ARG A 31 -32.93 -8.81 -11.61
N THR A 32 -32.88 -9.22 -12.88
CA THR A 32 -33.51 -10.46 -13.36
C THR A 32 -32.52 -11.62 -13.38
N ASP A 33 -31.23 -11.32 -13.33
CA ASP A 33 -30.15 -12.28 -13.23
C ASP A 33 -29.91 -12.65 -11.77
N GLY A 34 -30.52 -13.76 -11.33
CA GLY A 34 -30.39 -14.25 -9.95
C GLY A 34 -28.94 -14.53 -9.55
N GLY A 35 -28.09 -14.94 -10.50
CA GLY A 35 -26.66 -15.17 -10.26
C GLY A 35 -25.91 -13.86 -10.04
N GLU A 36 -26.20 -12.82 -10.82
CA GLU A 36 -25.62 -11.49 -10.62
C GLU A 36 -26.01 -10.90 -9.27
N LEU A 37 -27.31 -10.99 -8.91
CA LEU A 37 -27.82 -10.50 -7.63
C LEU A 37 -27.12 -11.18 -6.45
N GLU A 38 -26.90 -12.49 -6.53
CA GLU A 38 -26.21 -13.25 -5.48
C GLU A 38 -24.77 -12.77 -5.30
N VAL A 39 -23.95 -12.74 -6.36
CA VAL A 39 -22.53 -12.36 -6.25
C VAL A 39 -22.35 -10.89 -5.85
N VAL A 40 -23.22 -9.99 -6.32
CA VAL A 40 -23.20 -8.57 -5.92
C VAL A 40 -23.58 -8.42 -4.45
N SER A 41 -24.57 -9.16 -3.97
CA SER A 41 -24.99 -9.13 -2.56
C SER A 41 -23.90 -9.67 -1.64
N GLN A 42 -23.27 -10.79 -2.01
CA GLN A 42 -22.15 -11.37 -1.27
C GLN A 42 -20.97 -10.40 -1.20
N PHE A 43 -20.58 -9.81 -2.34
CA PHE A 43 -19.51 -8.80 -2.38
C PHE A 43 -19.82 -7.61 -1.47
N ALA A 44 -21.03 -7.04 -1.55
CA ALA A 44 -21.42 -5.89 -0.75
C ALA A 44 -21.43 -6.22 0.76
N ALA A 45 -21.92 -7.40 1.14
CA ALA A 45 -21.90 -7.84 2.53
C ALA A 45 -20.47 -7.96 3.07
N LYS A 46 -19.55 -8.58 2.31
CA LYS A 46 -18.15 -8.72 2.72
C LYS A 46 -17.39 -7.39 2.72
N HIS A 47 -17.75 -6.48 1.82
CA HIS A 47 -17.21 -5.12 1.82
C HIS A 47 -17.57 -4.36 3.10
N GLU A 48 -18.84 -4.37 3.51
CA GLU A 48 -19.28 -3.69 4.74
C GLU A 48 -18.73 -4.35 6.01
N ASP A 49 -18.63 -5.68 6.04
CA ASP A 49 -17.99 -6.41 7.14
C ASP A 49 -16.52 -5.99 7.30
N TYR A 50 -15.75 -5.97 6.21
CA TYR A 50 -14.37 -5.52 6.25
C TYR A 50 -14.22 -4.06 6.71
N LYS A 51 -15.07 -3.17 6.18
CA LYS A 51 -15.12 -1.76 6.58
C LYS A 51 -15.45 -1.58 8.06
N HIS A 52 -16.35 -2.40 8.60
CA HIS A 52 -16.69 -2.42 10.02
C HIS A 52 -15.46 -2.78 10.87
N TRP A 53 -14.78 -3.88 10.58
CA TRP A 53 -13.63 -4.33 11.36
C TRP A 53 -12.44 -3.37 11.29
N LEU A 54 -12.22 -2.71 10.15
CA LEU A 54 -11.22 -1.65 10.07
C LEU A 54 -11.58 -0.44 10.93
N SER A 55 -12.85 -0.06 10.99
CA SER A 55 -13.31 1.05 11.84
C SER A 55 -13.17 0.72 13.32
N VAL A 56 -13.43 -0.55 13.69
CA VAL A 56 -13.20 -1.08 15.05
C VAL A 56 -11.71 -1.00 15.40
N LEU A 57 -10.82 -1.48 14.53
CA LEU A 57 -9.36 -1.39 14.73
C LEU A 57 -8.86 0.07 14.79
N GLU A 58 -9.33 0.94 13.89
CA GLU A 58 -8.94 2.36 13.92
C GLU A 58 -9.27 3.00 15.28
N ASN A 59 -10.48 2.75 15.79
CA ASN A 59 -10.90 3.27 17.09
C ASN A 59 -10.08 2.66 18.24
N TYR A 60 -9.78 1.37 18.19
CA TYR A 60 -8.90 0.71 19.16
C TYR A 60 -7.52 1.39 19.20
N TYR A 61 -6.87 1.55 18.04
CA TYR A 61 -5.55 2.17 17.95
C TYR A 61 -5.53 3.65 18.34
N LYS A 62 -6.62 4.36 18.08
CA LYS A 62 -6.80 5.73 18.57
C LYS A 62 -6.89 5.80 20.10
N GLN A 63 -7.49 4.81 20.74
CA GLN A 63 -7.64 4.76 22.22
C GLN A 63 -6.36 4.30 22.91
N SER A 64 -5.61 3.37 22.29
CA SER A 64 -4.34 2.86 22.82
C SER A 64 -3.13 3.74 22.51
N ASP A 65 -3.32 4.86 21.82
CA ASP A 65 -2.26 5.77 21.37
C ASP A 65 -1.17 5.09 20.51
N ASN A 66 -1.55 4.02 19.79
CA ASN A 66 -0.66 3.34 18.86
C ASN A 66 -0.73 4.04 17.49
N LEU A 67 0.05 5.11 17.36
CA LEU A 67 0.02 6.00 16.19
C LEU A 67 0.32 5.27 14.87
N ASP A 68 1.30 4.35 14.86
CA ASP A 68 1.70 3.62 13.66
C ASP A 68 0.55 2.76 13.11
N MET A 69 -0.09 2.00 14.00
CA MET A 69 -1.21 1.15 13.64
C MET A 69 -2.47 1.97 13.32
N LEU A 70 -2.66 3.12 13.94
CA LEU A 70 -3.73 4.07 13.60
C LEU A 70 -3.57 4.63 12.18
N ILE A 71 -2.35 5.07 11.82
CA ILE A 71 -2.03 5.58 10.47
C ILE A 71 -2.32 4.50 9.43
N TRP A 72 -1.93 3.27 9.73
CA TRP A 72 -2.20 2.11 8.90
C TRP A 72 -3.70 1.85 8.72
N ALA A 73 -4.46 1.77 9.81
CA ALA A 73 -5.90 1.50 9.76
C ALA A 73 -6.63 2.57 8.94
N ARG A 74 -6.29 3.84 9.16
CA ARG A 74 -6.81 4.97 8.37
C ARG A 74 -6.51 4.88 6.89
N ARG A 75 -5.28 4.53 6.53
CA ARG A 75 -4.90 4.33 5.13
C ARG A 75 -5.79 3.28 4.48
N GLU A 76 -6.11 2.21 5.21
CA GLU A 76 -6.94 1.14 4.67
C GLU A 76 -8.42 1.51 4.58
N VAL A 77 -8.96 2.20 5.58
CA VAL A 77 -10.29 2.82 5.49
C VAL A 77 -10.37 3.78 4.29
N ASN A 78 -9.34 4.60 4.08
CA ASN A 78 -9.27 5.51 2.94
C ASN A 78 -9.17 4.76 1.60
N ASN A 79 -8.45 3.64 1.52
CA ASN A 79 -8.41 2.80 0.30
C ASN A 79 -9.79 2.25 -0.06
N LEU A 80 -10.58 1.83 0.94
CA LEU A 80 -11.99 1.45 0.74
C LEU A 80 -12.85 2.64 0.33
N ALA A 81 -12.72 3.78 1.01
CA ALA A 81 -13.48 4.99 0.68
C ALA A 81 -13.19 5.50 -0.74
N ASP A 82 -11.93 5.47 -1.18
CA ASP A 82 -11.53 5.80 -2.54
C ASP A 82 -12.13 4.81 -3.55
N THR A 83 -12.22 3.54 -3.17
CA THR A 83 -12.87 2.51 -3.98
C THR A 83 -14.38 2.79 -4.10
N ASP A 84 -15.06 3.06 -2.98
CA ASP A 84 -16.47 3.50 -2.91
C ASP A 84 -16.72 4.77 -3.75
N ALA A 85 -15.77 5.68 -3.80
CA ALA A 85 -15.88 6.91 -4.60
C ALA A 85 -15.77 6.65 -6.11
N THR A 86 -15.19 5.51 -6.54
CA THR A 86 -14.99 5.23 -7.97
C THR A 86 -16.23 4.69 -8.66
N PHE A 87 -17.20 4.14 -7.93
CA PHE A 87 -18.39 3.57 -8.52
C PHE A 87 -19.62 3.62 -7.62
N LYS A 88 -20.79 3.43 -8.22
CA LYS A 88 -22.05 3.22 -7.50
C LYS A 88 -22.81 2.08 -8.15
N TRP A 89 -23.39 1.21 -7.33
CA TRP A 89 -24.35 0.24 -7.83
C TRP A 89 -25.62 0.96 -8.29
N SER A 90 -26.17 0.52 -9.43
CA SER A 90 -27.53 0.91 -9.86
C SER A 90 -28.61 0.36 -8.92
N TRP A 91 -28.29 -0.71 -8.19
CA TRP A 91 -29.10 -1.33 -7.15
C TRP A 91 -28.20 -1.67 -5.97
N GLN A 92 -28.53 -1.18 -4.77
CA GLN A 92 -27.78 -1.51 -3.56
C GLN A 92 -28.47 -2.69 -2.85
N PRO A 93 -27.75 -3.80 -2.60
CA PRO A 93 -28.26 -4.85 -1.73
C PRO A 93 -28.46 -4.28 -0.32
N GLU A 94 -29.51 -4.74 0.36
CA GLU A 94 -29.71 -4.43 1.77
C GLU A 94 -28.70 -5.24 2.58
N VAL A 95 -27.62 -4.57 2.99
CA VAL A 95 -26.60 -5.15 3.85
C VAL A 95 -26.93 -4.77 5.28
N THR A 96 -27.16 -5.77 6.13
CA THR A 96 -27.27 -5.53 7.57
C THR A 96 -25.85 -5.32 8.11
N PRO A 97 -25.53 -4.14 8.68
CA PRO A 97 -24.21 -3.94 9.25
C PRO A 97 -23.98 -4.92 10.41
N PRO A 98 -22.73 -5.35 10.65
CA PRO A 98 -22.41 -6.14 11.84
C PRO A 98 -22.87 -5.40 13.11
N PRO A 99 -23.33 -6.11 14.15
CA PRO A 99 -23.71 -5.48 15.40
C PRO A 99 -22.54 -4.68 15.96
N ALA A 100 -22.84 -3.54 16.58
CA ALA A 100 -21.80 -2.71 17.20
C ALA A 100 -21.06 -3.53 18.27
N GLU A 101 -19.74 -3.66 18.12
CA GLU A 101 -18.92 -4.33 19.11
C GLU A 101 -18.44 -3.39 20.21
N SER A 102 -18.43 -3.89 21.44
CA SER A 102 -17.75 -3.24 22.56
C SER A 102 -16.25 -3.47 22.45
N LEU A 103 -15.47 -2.38 22.60
CA LEU A 103 -14.01 -2.42 22.69
C LEU A 103 -13.50 -2.73 24.10
N VAL A 104 -14.37 -2.70 25.11
CA VAL A 104 -13.99 -2.94 26.51
C VAL A 104 -13.43 -4.36 26.65
N ASP A 105 -12.21 -4.46 27.19
CA ASP A 105 -11.47 -5.71 27.45
C ASP A 105 -11.13 -6.56 26.20
N ARG A 106 -11.11 -5.96 25.01
CA ARG A 106 -10.73 -6.67 23.79
C ARG A 106 -9.22 -6.77 23.63
N ASP A 107 -8.76 -7.97 23.31
CA ASP A 107 -7.38 -8.25 22.92
C ASP A 107 -7.11 -7.75 21.49
N GLU A 108 -6.00 -7.04 21.28
CA GLU A 108 -5.61 -6.53 19.97
C GLU A 108 -5.48 -7.64 18.93
N GLY A 109 -4.93 -8.79 19.31
CA GLY A 109 -4.73 -9.93 18.42
C GLY A 109 -6.05 -10.42 17.85
N VAL A 110 -7.10 -10.50 18.66
CA VAL A 110 -8.46 -10.84 18.20
C VAL A 110 -9.00 -9.76 17.24
N LEU A 111 -8.78 -8.49 17.59
CA LEU A 111 -8.95 -7.29 16.76
C LEU A 111 -8.52 -7.52 15.30
N VAL A 112 -7.22 -7.82 15.23
CA VAL A 112 -6.45 -8.02 14.02
C VAL A 112 -6.95 -9.22 13.23
N GLU A 113 -7.19 -10.37 13.89
CA GLU A 113 -7.66 -11.57 13.22
C GLU A 113 -9.02 -11.38 12.55
N TYR A 114 -9.95 -10.64 13.16
CA TYR A 114 -11.22 -10.32 12.51
C TYR A 114 -11.06 -9.43 11.28
N ALA A 115 -10.19 -8.42 11.33
CA ALA A 115 -9.89 -7.59 10.16
C ALA A 115 -9.19 -8.40 9.05
N ILE A 116 -8.26 -9.31 9.40
CA ILE A 116 -7.62 -10.24 8.45
C ILE A 116 -8.66 -11.09 7.76
N SER A 117 -9.52 -11.75 8.55
CA SER A 117 -10.51 -12.69 8.05
C SER A 117 -11.52 -12.00 7.15
N SER A 118 -12.10 -10.88 7.60
CA SER A 118 -13.06 -10.09 6.81
C SER A 118 -12.43 -9.55 5.53
N ARG A 119 -11.14 -9.15 5.56
CA ARG A 119 -10.40 -8.79 4.35
C ARG A 119 -10.26 -9.95 3.38
N HIS A 120 -9.86 -11.12 3.87
CA HIS A 120 -9.71 -12.31 3.05
C HIS A 120 -11.02 -12.65 2.35
N ASP A 121 -12.13 -12.61 3.10
CA ASP A 121 -13.47 -12.83 2.56
C ASP A 121 -13.88 -11.77 1.53
N TYR A 122 -13.57 -10.50 1.78
CA TYR A 122 -13.77 -9.41 0.81
C TYR A 122 -12.99 -9.65 -0.48
N LEU A 123 -11.72 -10.06 -0.39
CA LEU A 123 -10.91 -10.39 -1.56
C LEU A 123 -11.43 -11.60 -2.32
N ALA A 124 -11.88 -12.65 -1.62
CA ALA A 124 -12.49 -13.81 -2.23
C ALA A 124 -13.78 -13.41 -2.99
N ALA A 125 -14.70 -12.70 -2.33
CA ALA A 125 -15.93 -12.23 -2.96
C ALA A 125 -15.67 -11.28 -4.15
N SER A 126 -14.61 -10.46 -4.08
CA SER A 126 -14.20 -9.62 -5.22
C SER A 126 -13.68 -10.43 -6.41
N ALA A 127 -13.03 -11.58 -6.15
CA ALA A 127 -12.57 -12.48 -7.19
C ALA A 127 -13.74 -13.22 -7.85
N ASP A 128 -14.71 -13.66 -7.06
CA ASP A 128 -15.93 -14.30 -7.55
C ASP A 128 -16.74 -13.33 -8.43
N LEU A 129 -16.86 -12.07 -8.01
CA LEU A 129 -17.49 -11.01 -8.79
C LEU A 129 -16.74 -10.74 -10.12
N GLU A 130 -15.41 -10.77 -10.09
CA GLU A 130 -14.61 -10.64 -11.32
C GLU A 130 -14.88 -11.81 -12.27
N GLN A 131 -14.84 -13.04 -11.76
CA GLN A 131 -15.09 -14.25 -12.53
C GLN A 131 -16.50 -14.24 -13.14
N PHE A 132 -17.50 -13.77 -12.40
CA PHE A 132 -18.86 -13.62 -12.90
C PHE A 132 -18.94 -12.68 -14.11
N TYR A 133 -18.38 -11.46 -14.01
CA TYR A 133 -18.42 -10.51 -15.12
C TYR A 133 -17.52 -10.92 -16.30
N ASP A 134 -16.45 -11.68 -16.05
CA ASP A 134 -15.62 -12.26 -17.10
C ASP A 134 -16.41 -13.31 -17.90
N ALA A 135 -17.10 -14.23 -17.20
CA ALA A 135 -17.98 -15.23 -17.81
C ALA A 135 -19.14 -14.58 -18.58
N LYS A 136 -19.78 -13.54 -18.00
CA LYS A 136 -20.86 -12.78 -18.66
C LYS A 136 -20.37 -12.12 -19.94
N MET A 137 -19.18 -11.50 -19.91
CA MET A 137 -18.55 -10.89 -21.08
C MET A 137 -18.24 -11.92 -22.19
N ILE A 138 -17.74 -13.10 -21.84
CA ILE A 138 -17.50 -14.19 -22.81
C ILE A 138 -18.82 -14.68 -23.42
N ALA A 139 -19.86 -14.85 -22.61
CA ALA A 139 -21.17 -15.29 -23.06
C ALA A 139 -21.80 -14.31 -24.06
N THR A 140 -21.75 -12.99 -23.76
CA THR A 140 -22.30 -11.97 -24.67
C THR A 140 -21.52 -11.86 -25.98
N ASN A 141 -20.20 -12.11 -25.96
CA ASN A 141 -19.37 -12.09 -27.17
C ASN A 141 -19.49 -13.36 -28.05
N SER A 142 -19.98 -14.47 -27.49
CA SER A 142 -20.10 -15.76 -28.20
C SER A 142 -21.39 -15.90 -29.00
N LEU A 143 -22.32 -14.93 -28.91
CA LEU A 143 -23.57 -14.96 -29.63
C LEU A 143 -23.33 -14.70 -31.13
N PRO A 144 -23.83 -15.56 -32.04
CA PRO A 144 -23.63 -15.39 -33.48
C PRO A 144 -24.28 -14.09 -33.96
N VAL A 145 -23.48 -13.23 -34.58
CA VAL A 145 -23.95 -12.00 -35.23
C VAL A 145 -24.71 -12.39 -36.50
N THR A 146 -26.00 -12.72 -36.36
CA THR A 146 -26.87 -13.05 -37.49
C THR A 146 -27.41 -11.77 -38.11
N GLY A 147 -26.58 -11.09 -38.92
CA GLY A 147 -26.99 -9.89 -39.65
C GLY A 147 -25.80 -9.12 -40.19
N SER A 148 -25.84 -8.75 -41.46
CA SER A 148 -24.76 -8.07 -42.20
C SER A 148 -24.60 -6.57 -41.88
N GLU A 149 -24.95 -6.14 -40.67
CA GLU A 149 -24.70 -4.78 -40.20
C GLU A 149 -23.48 -4.77 -39.28
N GLU A 150 -22.53 -3.88 -39.58
CA GLU A 150 -21.29 -3.66 -38.86
C GLU A 150 -21.47 -3.58 -37.34
N SER A 151 -21.08 -4.66 -36.65
CA SER A 151 -20.29 -4.66 -35.40
C SER A 151 -20.65 -3.61 -34.33
N LEU A 152 -21.93 -3.43 -34.02
CA LEU A 152 -22.36 -2.79 -32.78
C LEU A 152 -22.25 -3.81 -31.66
N ILE A 153 -21.18 -3.71 -30.86
CA ILE A 153 -21.12 -4.39 -29.55
C ILE A 153 -22.42 -4.05 -28.81
N SER A 154 -23.16 -5.07 -28.38
CA SER A 154 -24.41 -4.87 -27.66
C SER A 154 -24.17 -4.00 -26.42
N ASP A 155 -25.14 -3.17 -26.04
CA ASP A 155 -24.98 -2.32 -24.86
C ASP A 155 -24.78 -3.17 -23.59
N GLU A 156 -25.29 -4.40 -23.59
CA GLU A 156 -25.05 -5.41 -22.57
C GLU A 156 -23.57 -5.84 -22.51
N ALA A 157 -22.93 -6.14 -23.64
CA ALA A 157 -21.51 -6.48 -23.67
C ALA A 157 -20.64 -5.31 -23.21
N LYS A 158 -21.00 -4.06 -23.60
CA LYS A 158 -20.30 -2.86 -23.11
C LYS A 158 -20.45 -2.71 -21.59
N ALA A 159 -21.64 -2.97 -21.04
CA ALA A 159 -21.89 -2.94 -19.60
C ALA A 159 -21.05 -3.99 -18.87
N ALA A 160 -21.03 -5.24 -19.33
CA ALA A 160 -20.23 -6.32 -18.75
C ALA A 160 -18.73 -6.00 -18.76
N VAL A 161 -18.19 -5.50 -19.88
CA VAL A 161 -16.78 -5.06 -19.98
C VAL A 161 -16.47 -3.92 -19.01
N ASN A 162 -17.39 -2.96 -18.86
CA ASN A 162 -17.22 -1.85 -17.90
C ASN A 162 -17.23 -2.34 -16.46
N SER A 163 -18.15 -3.24 -16.09
CA SER A 163 -18.20 -3.87 -14.76
C SER A 163 -16.93 -4.66 -14.47
N LEU A 164 -16.49 -5.51 -15.40
CA LEU A 164 -15.26 -6.30 -15.27
C LEU A 164 -14.03 -5.41 -15.05
N ASN A 165 -13.85 -4.38 -15.87
CA ASN A 165 -12.73 -3.46 -15.75
C ASN A 165 -12.73 -2.70 -14.41
N LEU A 166 -13.93 -2.38 -13.91
CA LEU A 166 -14.09 -1.72 -12.64
C LEU A 166 -13.70 -2.66 -11.48
N VAL A 167 -14.21 -3.90 -11.46
CA VAL A 167 -13.86 -4.90 -10.43
C VAL A 167 -12.36 -5.21 -10.43
N LYS A 168 -11.76 -5.39 -11.61
CA LYS A 168 -10.29 -5.54 -11.77
C LYS A 168 -9.53 -4.37 -11.16
N LYS A 169 -10.02 -3.14 -11.36
CA LYS A 169 -9.43 -1.94 -10.77
C LYS A 169 -9.56 -1.93 -9.24
N MET A 170 -10.71 -2.32 -8.69
CA MET A 170 -10.90 -2.44 -7.24
C MET A 170 -9.89 -3.42 -6.65
N ARG A 171 -9.83 -4.65 -7.17
CA ARG A 171 -8.90 -5.69 -6.69
C ARG A 171 -7.45 -5.25 -6.74
N LYS A 172 -7.07 -4.53 -7.81
CA LYS A 172 -5.72 -3.99 -7.96
C LYS A 172 -5.35 -3.01 -6.84
N ASN A 173 -6.31 -2.24 -6.31
CA ASN A 173 -6.06 -1.33 -5.19
C ASN A 173 -5.70 -2.08 -3.90
N PHE A 174 -6.17 -3.33 -3.76
CA PHE A 174 -5.95 -4.21 -2.61
C PHE A 174 -4.92 -5.34 -2.87
N CYS A 175 -4.13 -5.27 -3.95
CA CYS A 175 -3.18 -6.35 -4.27
C CYS A 175 -2.02 -6.45 -3.26
N HIS A 176 -1.47 -7.66 -3.13
CA HIS A 176 -0.57 -8.16 -2.07
C HIS A 176 0.69 -7.36 -1.79
N ILE A 177 1.14 -6.45 -2.65
CA ILE A 177 2.37 -5.68 -2.35
C ILE A 177 2.15 -4.74 -1.14
N LYS A 178 0.89 -4.44 -0.84
CA LYS A 178 0.48 -3.66 0.33
C LYS A 178 0.14 -4.53 1.55
N THR A 179 0.75 -5.71 1.79
CA THR A 179 0.53 -6.53 3.01
C THR A 179 0.66 -5.81 4.36
N TYR A 180 -0.45 -5.65 5.05
CA TYR A 180 -0.69 -4.84 6.25
C TYR A 180 0.23 -5.05 7.46
N LEU A 181 0.43 -3.97 8.24
CA LEU A 181 1.31 -3.89 9.41
C LEU A 181 0.92 -4.79 10.59
N TYR A 182 -0.32 -5.27 10.69
CA TYR A 182 -0.70 -6.15 11.79
C TYR A 182 0.01 -7.52 11.72
N ASN A 183 0.49 -7.92 10.54
CA ASN A 183 1.35 -9.10 10.37
C ASN A 183 2.77 -8.69 10.00
N PHE A 184 3.19 -7.51 10.47
CA PHE A 184 4.54 -7.00 10.25
C PHE A 184 5.58 -8.04 10.70
N ASN A 185 5.34 -8.74 11.81
CA ASN A 185 6.21 -9.80 12.30
C ASN A 185 6.30 -11.03 11.37
N ALA A 186 5.31 -11.31 10.52
CA ALA A 186 5.45 -12.36 9.50
C ALA A 186 6.08 -11.87 8.20
N GLU A 187 5.93 -10.58 7.85
CA GLU A 187 6.63 -10.03 6.69
C GLU A 187 8.11 -9.79 7.01
N VAL A 188 8.38 -9.26 8.20
CA VAL A 188 9.67 -8.77 8.65
C VAL A 188 10.10 -9.60 9.85
N PRO A 189 11.04 -10.55 9.65
CA PRO A 189 11.50 -11.40 10.73
C PRO A 189 12.00 -10.61 11.94
N GLY A 190 12.05 -11.27 13.09
CA GLY A 190 12.48 -10.66 14.35
C GLY A 190 13.88 -10.05 14.29
N GLU A 191 14.13 -9.07 15.15
CA GLU A 191 15.39 -8.32 15.23
C GLU A 191 16.62 -9.16 15.64
N HIS A 192 16.39 -10.37 16.18
CA HIS A 192 17.44 -11.23 16.72
C HIS A 192 18.16 -12.09 15.66
N LEU A 193 17.81 -11.98 14.37
CA LEU A 193 18.57 -12.68 13.34
C LEU A 193 20.01 -12.14 13.27
N ARG A 194 20.97 -13.05 13.17
CA ARG A 194 22.40 -12.77 13.05
C ARG A 194 22.94 -13.60 11.88
N PRO A 195 22.90 -13.08 10.65
CA PRO A 195 23.30 -13.84 9.48
C PRO A 195 24.81 -14.02 9.43
N THR A 196 25.26 -15.27 9.31
CA THR A 196 26.68 -15.66 9.30
C THR A 196 27.04 -16.57 8.13
N ASP A 197 26.05 -17.06 7.40
CA ASP A 197 26.23 -18.17 6.47
C ASP A 197 26.44 -17.62 5.05
N VAL A 198 27.45 -18.15 4.36
CA VAL A 198 27.63 -17.96 2.93
C VAL A 198 26.75 -18.98 2.21
N ASP A 199 25.62 -18.52 1.67
CA ASP A 199 24.64 -19.36 0.99
C ASP A 199 24.60 -19.03 -0.52
N PRO A 200 25.13 -19.88 -1.41
CA PRO A 200 25.17 -19.63 -2.85
C PRO A 200 23.78 -19.44 -3.49
N GLU A 201 22.73 -20.07 -2.94
CA GLU A 201 21.38 -19.90 -3.44
C GLU A 201 20.83 -18.52 -3.06
N ALA A 202 21.06 -18.09 -1.82
CA ALA A 202 20.72 -16.74 -1.37
C ALA A 202 21.48 -15.69 -2.19
N THR A 203 22.78 -15.86 -2.43
CA THR A 203 23.58 -14.97 -3.30
C THR A 203 22.97 -14.83 -4.69
N ARG A 204 22.52 -15.95 -5.28
CA ARG A 204 21.88 -15.95 -6.61
C ARG A 204 20.54 -15.22 -6.59
N LEU A 205 19.68 -15.49 -5.60
CA LEU A 205 18.40 -14.79 -5.42
C LEU A 205 18.61 -13.29 -5.25
N PHE A 206 19.59 -12.90 -4.43
CA PHE A 206 19.95 -11.50 -4.22
C PHE A 206 20.35 -10.84 -5.54
N LYS A 207 21.31 -11.43 -6.26
CA LYS A 207 21.79 -10.89 -7.53
C LYS A 207 20.66 -10.72 -8.55
N THR A 208 19.83 -11.73 -8.75
CA THR A 208 18.70 -11.67 -9.69
C THR A 208 17.70 -10.57 -9.29
N SER A 209 17.43 -10.43 -8.00
CA SER A 209 16.53 -9.39 -7.49
C SER A 209 17.13 -7.98 -7.70
N MET A 210 18.43 -7.82 -7.48
CA MET A 210 19.12 -6.56 -7.72
C MET A 210 19.18 -6.18 -9.20
N GLU A 211 19.33 -7.13 -10.12
CA GLU A 211 19.23 -6.86 -11.56
C GLU A 211 17.85 -6.32 -11.95
N LEU A 212 16.78 -6.82 -11.32
CA LEU A 212 15.42 -6.30 -11.51
C LEU A 212 15.26 -4.90 -10.89
N HIS A 213 15.81 -4.67 -9.71
CA HIS A 213 15.82 -3.37 -9.06
C HIS A 213 16.52 -2.31 -9.93
N GLU A 214 17.70 -2.62 -10.49
CA GLU A 214 18.42 -1.73 -11.41
C GLU A 214 17.62 -1.47 -12.69
N LYS A 215 17.02 -2.52 -13.29
CA LYS A 215 16.13 -2.37 -14.46
C LYS A 215 14.94 -1.46 -14.14
N GLY A 216 14.38 -1.54 -12.94
CA GLY A 216 13.27 -0.71 -12.46
C GLY A 216 13.63 0.77 -12.23
N LYS A 217 14.91 1.09 -12.05
CA LYS A 217 15.40 2.48 -11.96
C LYS A 217 15.55 3.17 -13.31
N SER A 218 15.59 2.43 -14.42
CA SER A 218 15.76 3.01 -15.75
C SER A 218 14.65 3.99 -16.13
N MET A 219 15.01 5.25 -16.36
CA MET A 219 14.10 6.33 -16.76
C MET A 219 13.52 6.17 -18.18
N LEU A 220 14.11 5.30 -19.01
CA LEU A 220 13.64 5.02 -20.38
C LEU A 220 12.39 4.13 -20.43
N ARG A 221 11.97 3.57 -19.29
CA ARG A 221 10.80 2.69 -19.19
C ARG A 221 9.57 3.44 -18.71
N THR A 222 8.40 2.96 -19.12
CA THR A 222 7.12 3.45 -18.59
C THR A 222 7.07 3.24 -17.08
N TYR A 223 6.31 4.10 -16.38
CA TYR A 223 6.11 3.98 -14.94
C TYR A 223 5.61 2.57 -14.53
N SER A 224 4.67 2.01 -15.29
CA SER A 224 4.13 0.67 -15.02
C SER A 224 5.19 -0.42 -15.15
N ALA A 225 6.03 -0.37 -16.19
CA ALA A 225 7.10 -1.35 -16.38
C ALA A 225 8.18 -1.24 -15.30
N ARG A 226 8.51 -0.01 -14.87
CA ARG A 226 9.42 0.23 -13.74
C ARG A 226 8.89 -0.36 -12.46
N LYS A 227 7.61 -0.09 -12.14
CA LYS A 227 6.94 -0.59 -10.95
C LYS A 227 6.87 -2.13 -10.94
N ALA A 228 6.58 -2.76 -12.08
CA ALA A 228 6.57 -4.22 -12.20
C ALA A 228 7.96 -4.85 -11.95
N CYS A 229 9.05 -4.24 -12.43
CA CYS A 229 10.40 -4.70 -12.09
C CYS A 229 10.68 -4.59 -10.58
N GLN A 230 10.25 -3.51 -9.94
CA GLN A 230 10.44 -3.32 -8.50
C GLN A 230 9.61 -4.28 -7.65
N GLU A 231 8.39 -4.59 -8.08
CA GLU A 231 7.56 -5.64 -7.48
C GLU A 231 8.26 -7.00 -7.53
N GLN A 232 8.81 -7.38 -8.68
CA GLN A 232 9.54 -8.64 -8.81
C GLN A 232 10.84 -8.67 -7.98
N ALA A 233 11.57 -7.55 -7.92
CA ALA A 233 12.75 -7.41 -7.07
C ALA A 233 12.38 -7.58 -5.58
N LEU A 234 11.32 -6.90 -5.13
CA LEU A 234 10.81 -6.98 -3.76
C LEU A 234 10.45 -8.42 -3.38
N LEU A 235 9.68 -9.11 -4.22
CA LEU A 235 9.29 -10.51 -3.98
C LEU A 235 10.51 -11.44 -3.88
N GLY A 236 11.52 -11.23 -4.73
CA GLY A 236 12.76 -12.01 -4.70
C GLY A 236 13.58 -11.79 -3.42
N LEU A 237 13.71 -10.53 -2.97
CA LEU A 237 14.39 -10.19 -1.71
C LEU A 237 13.63 -10.72 -0.50
N GLN A 238 12.30 -10.59 -0.46
CA GLN A 238 11.47 -11.15 0.61
C GLN A 238 11.57 -12.68 0.67
N LYS A 239 11.59 -13.34 -0.50
CA LYS A 239 11.81 -14.79 -0.59
C LYS A 239 13.16 -15.18 0.01
N LEU A 240 14.23 -14.46 -0.34
CA LEU A 240 15.57 -14.68 0.23
C LEU A 240 15.53 -14.62 1.76
N VAL A 241 14.96 -13.56 2.32
CA VAL A 241 14.90 -13.36 3.78
C VAL A 241 14.10 -14.47 4.47
N ARG A 242 13.00 -14.93 3.85
CA ARG A 242 12.13 -15.98 4.41
C ARG A 242 12.76 -17.36 4.36
N GLU A 243 13.34 -17.73 3.22
CA GLU A 243 13.83 -19.09 2.97
C GLU A 243 15.27 -19.30 3.44
N HIS A 244 16.08 -18.23 3.51
CA HIS A 244 17.48 -18.28 3.89
C HIS A 244 17.79 -17.34 5.06
N PRO A 245 17.17 -17.49 6.25
CA PRO A 245 17.24 -16.53 7.38
C PRO A 245 18.63 -16.33 8.01
N LYS A 246 19.63 -17.11 7.60
CA LYS A 246 21.03 -17.03 8.09
C LYS A 246 22.02 -16.50 7.04
N ALA A 247 21.58 -16.28 5.80
CA ALA A 247 22.43 -15.83 4.71
C ALA A 247 22.95 -14.41 4.94
N MET A 248 24.24 -14.18 4.67
CA MET A 248 24.90 -12.88 4.84
C MET A 248 24.28 -11.74 4.01
N GLU A 249 23.53 -12.05 2.96
CA GLU A 249 22.85 -11.08 2.09
C GLU A 249 21.60 -10.44 2.73
N ILE A 250 21.08 -10.99 3.82
CA ILE A 250 19.82 -10.54 4.42
C ILE A 250 19.83 -9.07 4.87
N PRO A 251 20.86 -8.55 5.58
CA PRO A 251 20.86 -7.16 6.01
C PRO A 251 20.83 -6.20 4.83
N LEU A 252 21.58 -6.50 3.77
CA LEU A 252 21.59 -5.70 2.55
C LEU A 252 20.26 -5.84 1.78
N SER A 253 19.66 -7.03 1.79
CA SER A 253 18.32 -7.26 1.25
C SER A 253 17.27 -6.41 1.96
N ALA A 254 17.32 -6.34 3.30
CA ALA A 254 16.43 -5.51 4.11
C ALA A 254 16.52 -4.03 3.72
N TYR A 255 17.74 -3.51 3.56
CA TYR A 255 17.95 -2.14 3.09
C TYR A 255 17.30 -1.88 1.73
N TYR A 256 17.46 -2.79 0.76
CA TYR A 256 16.86 -2.60 -0.57
C TYR A 256 15.35 -2.85 -0.59
N ILE A 257 14.82 -3.73 0.24
CA ILE A 257 13.38 -3.86 0.46
C ILE A 257 12.82 -2.52 0.94
N ALA A 258 13.48 -1.87 1.91
CA ALA A 258 13.09 -0.57 2.40
C ALA A 258 13.14 0.51 1.32
N GLU A 259 14.21 0.59 0.52
CA GLU A 259 14.31 1.51 -0.63
C GLU A 259 13.14 1.31 -1.61
N ILE A 260 12.80 0.06 -1.90
CA ILE A 260 11.70 -0.26 -2.82
C ILE A 260 10.36 0.20 -2.25
N TYR A 261 10.08 -0.12 -0.99
CA TYR A 261 8.86 0.33 -0.31
C TYR A 261 8.74 1.86 -0.28
N LYS A 262 9.83 2.53 0.06
CA LYS A 262 9.94 3.99 0.10
C LYS A 262 9.68 4.59 -1.30
N GLU A 263 10.41 4.18 -2.32
CA GLU A 263 10.42 4.89 -3.60
C GLU A 263 9.27 4.51 -4.56
N TYR A 264 8.74 3.30 -4.46
CA TYR A 264 7.82 2.77 -5.50
C TYR A 264 6.43 2.42 -4.99
N PHE A 265 6.27 2.25 -3.67
CA PHE A 265 5.01 1.79 -3.08
C PHE A 265 4.44 2.77 -2.04
N ASP A 266 5.20 3.77 -1.59
CA ASP A 266 4.78 4.74 -0.56
C ASP A 266 4.39 4.06 0.77
N GLU A 267 5.03 2.92 1.07
CA GLU A 267 4.86 2.15 2.29
C GLU A 267 5.90 2.59 3.33
N ASN A 268 5.81 3.85 3.75
CA ASN A 268 6.82 4.52 4.57
C ASN A 268 7.10 3.83 5.91
N LEU A 269 6.06 3.36 6.61
CA LEU A 269 6.22 2.60 7.86
C LEU A 269 6.94 1.26 7.64
N ARG A 270 6.67 0.54 6.54
CA ARG A 270 7.44 -0.68 6.24
C ARG A 270 8.87 -0.37 5.86
N ALA A 271 9.08 0.71 5.11
CA ALA A 271 10.42 1.13 4.77
C ALA A 271 11.27 1.37 6.01
N VAL A 272 10.78 2.15 7.00
CA VAL A 272 11.54 2.40 8.23
C VAL A 272 11.89 1.12 8.97
N HIS A 273 10.95 0.21 9.13
CA HIS A 273 11.24 -1.03 9.84
C HIS A 273 12.16 -1.99 9.06
N TRP A 274 12.08 -2.03 7.74
CA TRP A 274 13.04 -2.79 6.93
C TRP A 274 14.43 -2.17 6.99
N TYR A 275 14.56 -0.84 7.06
CA TYR A 275 15.83 -0.21 7.39
C TYR A 275 16.31 -0.61 8.78
N GLU A 276 15.42 -0.59 9.80
CA GLU A 276 15.74 -1.02 11.17
C GLU A 276 16.32 -2.43 11.18
N ARG A 277 15.68 -3.37 10.49
CA ARG A 277 16.20 -4.74 10.36
C ARG A 277 17.57 -4.79 9.71
N ALA A 278 17.83 -3.94 8.71
CA ALA A 278 19.13 -3.91 8.06
C ALA A 278 20.27 -3.68 9.07
N TRP A 279 20.14 -2.69 9.97
CA TRP A 279 21.19 -2.44 10.97
C TRP A 279 21.07 -3.29 12.24
N GLN A 280 19.88 -3.80 12.58
CA GLN A 280 19.73 -4.73 13.71
C GLN A 280 20.37 -6.09 13.41
N TRP A 281 20.25 -6.56 12.17
CA TRP A 281 20.86 -7.82 11.72
C TRP A 281 22.36 -7.66 11.41
N ASN A 282 22.79 -6.49 10.92
CA ASN A 282 24.20 -6.14 10.79
C ASN A 282 24.44 -4.67 11.20
N PRO A 283 24.94 -4.41 12.42
CA PRO A 283 25.22 -3.05 12.90
C PRO A 283 26.23 -2.28 12.04
N GLU A 284 27.10 -2.98 11.30
CA GLU A 284 28.16 -2.45 10.44
C GLU A 284 27.78 -2.52 8.94
N ILE A 285 26.49 -2.50 8.60
CA ILE A 285 26.04 -2.51 7.20
C ILE A 285 26.63 -1.33 6.40
N ASP A 286 27.13 -1.62 5.19
CA ASP A 286 27.72 -0.62 4.27
C ASP A 286 26.73 0.42 3.71
N GLN A 287 25.47 0.36 4.12
CA GLN A 287 24.42 1.27 3.68
C GLN A 287 23.97 2.19 4.82
N PRO A 288 23.61 3.45 4.53
CA PRO A 288 23.24 4.43 5.55
C PRO A 288 21.78 4.22 5.99
N ALA A 289 21.49 3.06 6.57
CA ALA A 289 20.13 2.62 6.86
C ALA A 289 19.43 3.50 7.90
N ARG A 290 20.14 3.95 8.96
CA ARG A 290 19.57 4.83 9.99
C ARG A 290 19.27 6.20 9.40
N PHE A 291 20.18 6.73 8.59
CA PHE A 291 19.98 7.99 7.89
C PHE A 291 18.74 7.93 6.98
N GLN A 292 18.59 6.86 6.19
CA GLN A 292 17.42 6.70 5.32
C GLN A 292 16.13 6.58 6.13
N ALA A 293 16.10 5.82 7.21
CA ALA A 293 14.95 5.75 8.11
C ALA A 293 14.60 7.13 8.70
N ALA A 294 15.59 7.90 9.16
CA ALA A 294 15.41 9.25 9.67
C ALA A 294 14.71 10.17 8.66
N THR A 295 15.13 10.12 7.38
CA THR A 295 14.49 10.92 6.32
C THR A 295 13.02 10.55 6.09
N VAL A 296 12.66 9.28 6.27
CA VAL A 296 11.27 8.84 6.13
C VAL A 296 10.44 9.32 7.32
N TYR A 297 10.94 9.20 8.55
CA TYR A 297 10.27 9.75 9.73
C TYR A 297 10.06 11.26 9.66
N ASP A 298 11.08 12.02 9.24
CA ASP A 298 11.00 13.48 9.10
C ASP A 298 10.06 13.91 7.97
N TYR A 299 10.36 13.51 6.74
CA TYR A 299 9.69 14.09 5.58
C TYR A 299 8.34 13.47 5.30
N ARG A 300 8.15 12.19 5.62
CA ARG A 300 6.95 11.43 5.19
C ARG A 300 6.01 11.10 6.33
N LEU A 301 6.52 10.73 7.50
CA LEU A 301 5.69 10.37 8.66
C LEU A 301 5.45 11.54 9.62
N LYS A 302 6.29 12.59 9.56
CA LYS A 302 6.23 13.76 10.45
C LYS A 302 6.42 13.42 11.93
N ASP A 303 7.19 12.36 12.20
CA ASP A 303 7.64 12.00 13.55
C ASP A 303 9.03 12.60 13.78
N PHE A 304 9.05 13.86 14.18
CA PHE A 304 10.30 14.60 14.39
C PHE A 304 11.14 14.06 15.55
N PRO A 305 10.55 13.68 16.72
CA PRO A 305 11.33 13.05 17.78
C PRO A 305 12.09 11.81 17.32
N LYS A 306 11.42 10.90 16.58
CA LYS A 306 12.07 9.69 16.06
C LYS A 306 13.10 10.00 14.97
N ALA A 307 12.82 10.99 14.12
CA ALA A 307 13.77 11.43 13.11
C ALA A 307 15.07 11.97 13.73
N ILE A 308 14.98 12.78 14.79
CA ILE A 308 16.15 13.33 15.51
C ILE A 308 17.01 12.18 16.08
N GLU A 309 16.37 11.24 16.77
CA GLU A 309 17.05 10.05 17.33
C GLU A 309 17.86 9.31 16.26
N LEU A 310 17.26 9.05 15.10
CA LEU A 310 17.89 8.30 14.01
C LEU A 310 18.94 9.12 13.26
N TYR A 311 18.77 10.44 13.12
CA TYR A 311 19.81 11.30 12.56
C TYR A 311 21.07 11.28 13.44
N ASP A 312 20.92 11.43 14.76
CA ASP A 312 22.06 11.34 15.68
C ASP A 312 22.71 9.95 15.65
N ALA A 313 21.91 8.88 15.65
CA ALA A 313 22.43 7.52 15.54
C ALA A 313 23.16 7.28 14.21
N SER A 314 22.67 7.84 13.10
CA SER A 314 23.33 7.68 11.78
C SER A 314 24.73 8.28 11.76
N ARG A 315 24.95 9.42 12.45
CA ARG A 315 26.26 10.08 12.51
C ARG A 315 27.30 9.27 13.29
N LEU A 316 26.85 8.40 14.18
CA LEU A 316 27.71 7.54 14.99
C LEU A 316 27.99 6.19 14.34
N TYR A 317 26.98 5.59 13.69
CA TYR A 317 27.01 4.19 13.29
C TYR A 317 26.90 3.93 11.79
N ASP A 318 26.36 4.86 11.00
CA ASP A 318 26.25 4.64 9.55
C ASP A 318 27.60 4.93 8.86
N PRO A 319 27.88 4.27 7.74
CA PRO A 319 29.09 4.53 6.97
C PRO A 319 29.11 5.95 6.43
N TYR A 320 30.30 6.55 6.37
CA TYR A 320 30.47 7.89 5.84
C TYR A 320 29.94 7.99 4.40
N ARG A 321 28.98 8.89 4.21
CA ARG A 321 28.47 9.33 2.90
C ARG A 321 28.64 10.84 2.82
N VAL A 322 29.17 11.31 1.69
CA VAL A 322 29.41 12.74 1.48
C VAL A 322 28.11 13.52 1.67
N GLY A 323 28.11 14.44 2.62
CA GLY A 323 26.97 15.32 2.91
C GLY A 323 25.99 14.79 3.95
N ASN A 324 25.91 13.48 4.22
CA ASN A 324 24.92 12.93 5.15
C ASN A 324 25.12 13.44 6.59
N ASP A 325 26.36 13.46 7.11
CA ASP A 325 26.62 13.92 8.48
C ASP A 325 26.28 15.41 8.67
N ASN A 326 26.72 16.27 7.73
CA ASN A 326 26.38 17.69 7.77
C ASN A 326 24.87 17.90 7.67
N TRP A 327 24.19 17.20 6.75
CA TRP A 327 22.74 17.31 6.60
C TRP A 327 22.01 16.83 7.86
N ALA A 328 22.39 15.70 8.45
CA ALA A 328 21.80 15.19 9.68
C ALA A 328 21.95 16.21 10.83
N ARG A 329 23.16 16.77 11.02
CA ARG A 329 23.42 17.79 12.04
C ARG A 329 22.54 19.03 11.83
N ASP A 330 22.55 19.59 10.63
CA ASP A 330 21.83 20.82 10.32
C ASP A 330 20.31 20.58 10.44
N ARG A 331 19.83 19.38 10.05
CA ARG A 331 18.42 19.02 10.17
C ARG A 331 17.97 18.83 11.62
N VAL A 332 18.81 18.27 12.49
CA VAL A 332 18.53 18.19 13.93
C VAL A 332 18.42 19.59 14.54
N GLU A 333 19.28 20.53 14.15
CA GLU A 333 19.18 21.94 14.58
C GLU A 333 17.84 22.56 14.15
N ASP A 334 17.42 22.33 12.91
CA ASP A 334 16.13 22.84 12.40
C ASP A 334 14.95 22.22 13.14
N LEU A 335 14.95 20.91 13.38
CA LEU A 335 13.87 20.19 14.05
C LEU A 335 13.81 20.46 15.56
N THR A 336 14.87 20.97 16.18
CA THR A 336 14.88 21.31 17.62
C THR A 336 14.62 22.79 17.89
N ASN A 337 14.64 23.64 16.86
CA ASN A 337 14.40 25.07 17.00
C ASN A 337 12.91 25.43 16.74
N PRO A 338 12.15 25.88 17.76
CA PRO A 338 10.74 26.24 17.61
C PRO A 338 10.48 27.39 16.63
N GLU A 339 11.48 28.25 16.37
CA GLU A 339 11.34 29.37 15.43
C GLU A 339 11.41 28.92 13.95
N LYS A 340 11.89 27.69 13.70
CA LYS A 340 12.06 27.11 12.36
C LYS A 340 10.99 26.06 12.02
N GLN A 341 10.19 25.63 13.00
CA GLN A 341 9.04 24.73 12.82
C GLN A 341 7.79 25.52 12.42
#